data_AF-A0A093ZUH7-F1
#
_entry.id   AF-A0A093ZUH7-F1
#
_cell.length_a   1.000
_cell.length_b   1.000
_cell.length_c   1.000
_cell.angle_alpha   90.00
_cell.angle_beta   90.00
_cell.angle_gamma   90.00
#
_symmetry.space_group_name_H-M   'P 1'
#
loop_
_entity.id
_entity.type
_entity.pdbx_description
1 polymer ?
#
loop_
_entity_poly.entity_id
_entity_poly.type
_entity_poly.pdbx_seq_one_letter_code
_entity_poly.pdbx_strand_id
1 'polypeptide(L)'
;MPPHSSHLLQPLDVGCFSPLKRAYSRQIEALIKSNVNHVTKVDFLIAFKEAFFTSLTEENVIAGFRGSGLVPLDQEVVLSKLDVKLQTPTPPGSPLADPEPWTSQTPSNPTEAVSQSTFIKTRIACHQSSSPTPIFNAMDKLVKGSQAVMYEMALLSARNKVLETSLKDLSRRRRAKKTRLRNGGSLTVQDGLNIIDQIDADAQLEQETRTNGGRKKRIETGQRR
;
A
#
# COMPACT_ATOMS: atom_id res chain seq x y z
N MET A 1 28.32 12.98 -22.67
CA MET A 1 28.37 11.81 -21.78
C MET A 1 28.81 10.61 -22.60
N PRO A 2 29.71 9.74 -22.12
CA PRO A 2 30.15 8.56 -22.87
C PRO A 2 28.99 7.63 -23.27
N PRO A 3 29.09 6.89 -24.40
CA PRO A 3 28.11 5.86 -24.74
C PRO A 3 27.93 4.84 -23.61
N HIS A 4 26.72 4.29 -23.49
CA HIS A 4 26.36 3.24 -22.51
C HIS A 4 26.58 3.57 -21.03
N SER A 5 26.78 4.83 -20.66
CA SER A 5 27.04 5.25 -19.27
C SER A 5 25.84 5.90 -18.56
N SER A 6 24.65 5.90 -19.17
CA SER A 6 23.47 6.59 -18.61
C SER A 6 23.07 6.02 -17.24
N HIS A 7 23.08 4.70 -17.11
CA HIS A 7 22.82 3.96 -15.88
C HIS A 7 23.81 4.23 -14.72
N LEU A 8 24.90 4.94 -14.99
CA LEU A 8 25.90 5.34 -14.00
C LEU A 8 25.88 6.84 -13.73
N LEU A 9 25.75 7.65 -14.77
CA LEU A 9 25.99 9.09 -14.71
C LEU A 9 24.70 9.93 -14.70
N GLN A 10 23.55 9.36 -15.05
CA GLN A 10 22.29 10.11 -15.08
C GLN A 10 21.51 9.90 -13.78
N PRO A 11 21.29 10.95 -12.98
CA PRO A 11 20.54 10.86 -11.71
C PRO A 11 19.17 10.20 -11.84
N LEU A 12 18.48 10.45 -12.96
CA LEU A 12 17.16 9.87 -13.23
C LEU A 12 17.22 8.34 -13.40
N ASP A 13 18.20 7.84 -14.14
CA ASP A 13 18.41 6.41 -14.34
C ASP A 13 18.87 5.72 -13.05
N VAL A 14 19.75 6.38 -12.29
CA VAL A 14 20.35 5.82 -11.05
C VAL A 14 19.35 5.79 -9.90
N GLY A 15 18.56 6.84 -9.70
CA GLY A 15 17.74 7.03 -8.49
C GLY A 15 16.24 7.07 -8.70
N CYS A 16 15.75 7.66 -9.80
CA CYS A 16 14.34 8.04 -9.91
C CYS A 16 13.47 7.02 -10.67
N PHE A 17 13.98 6.45 -11.77
CA PHE A 17 13.18 5.58 -12.61
C PHE A 17 12.88 4.22 -11.98
N SER A 18 13.77 3.70 -11.14
CA SER A 18 13.53 2.43 -10.44
C SER A 18 12.36 2.52 -9.45
N PRO A 19 12.32 3.51 -8.52
CA PRO A 19 11.15 3.78 -7.69
C PRO A 19 9.88 4.06 -8.51
N LEU A 20 9.97 4.86 -9.58
CA LEU A 20 8.82 5.18 -10.43
C LEU A 20 8.22 3.94 -11.09
N LYS A 21 9.06 3.09 -11.69
CA LYS A 21 8.62 1.80 -12.27
C LYS A 21 7.92 0.95 -11.23
N ARG A 22 8.49 0.83 -10.02
CA ARG A 22 7.91 0.04 -8.93
C ARG A 22 6.58 0.61 -8.44
N ALA A 23 6.47 1.93 -8.28
CA ALA A 23 5.24 2.59 -7.87
C ALA A 23 4.14 2.41 -8.93
N TYR A 24 4.49 2.58 -10.21
CA TYR A 24 3.56 2.35 -11.31
C TYR A 24 3.12 0.88 -11.42
N SER A 25 4.04 -0.08 -11.28
CA SER A 25 3.68 -1.50 -11.24
C SER A 25 2.65 -1.81 -10.15
N ARG A 26 2.78 -1.21 -8.95
CA ARG A 26 1.78 -1.36 -7.88
C ARG A 26 0.40 -0.81 -8.27
N GLN A 27 0.35 0.32 -8.98
CA GLN A 27 -0.91 0.88 -9.48
C GLN A 27 -1.58 -0.06 -10.48
N ILE A 28 -0.80 -0.64 -11.39
CA ILE A 28 -1.31 -1.61 -12.38
C ILE A 28 -1.76 -2.90 -11.70
N GLU A 29 -1.03 -3.41 -10.71
CA GLU A 29 -1.46 -4.56 -9.92
C GLU A 29 -2.79 -4.30 -9.20
N ALA A 30 -3.02 -3.09 -8.69
CA ALA A 30 -4.29 -2.72 -8.06
C ALA A 30 -5.44 -2.73 -9.08
N LEU A 31 -5.22 -2.19 -10.28
CA LEU A 31 -6.20 -2.23 -11.37
C LEU A 31 -6.53 -3.67 -11.78
N ILE A 32 -5.53 -4.52 -11.96
CA ILE A 32 -5.72 -5.95 -12.26
C ILE A 32 -6.55 -6.64 -11.16
N LYS A 33 -6.23 -6.39 -9.89
CA LYS A 33 -6.99 -6.93 -8.74
C LYS A 33 -8.45 -6.48 -8.73
N SER A 34 -8.77 -5.35 -9.36
CA SER A 34 -10.14 -4.83 -9.54
C SER A 34 -10.84 -5.32 -10.82
N ASN A 35 -10.29 -6.33 -11.52
CA ASN A 35 -10.77 -6.87 -12.80
C ASN A 35 -10.74 -5.87 -13.97
N VAL A 36 -9.84 -4.88 -13.93
CA VAL A 36 -9.57 -4.02 -15.09
C VAL A 36 -8.55 -4.72 -15.98
N ASN A 37 -9.02 -5.27 -17.11
CA ASN A 37 -8.19 -6.04 -18.04
C ASN A 37 -7.55 -5.20 -19.14
N HIS A 38 -7.94 -3.92 -19.25
CA HIS A 38 -7.40 -2.99 -20.25
C HIS A 38 -7.16 -1.62 -19.60
N VAL A 39 -5.97 -1.08 -19.81
CA VAL A 39 -5.59 0.24 -19.31
C VAL A 39 -5.79 1.25 -20.44
N THR A 40 -6.77 2.12 -20.30
CA THR A 40 -6.97 3.22 -21.25
C THR A 40 -5.92 4.31 -21.05
N LYS A 41 -5.85 5.28 -21.97
CA LYS A 41 -4.98 6.46 -21.81
C LYS A 41 -5.30 7.25 -20.54
N VAL A 42 -6.58 7.31 -20.15
CA VAL A 42 -7.00 8.01 -18.93
C VAL A 42 -6.52 7.25 -17.69
N ASP A 43 -6.67 5.92 -17.68
CA ASP A 43 -6.19 5.07 -16.58
C ASP A 43 -4.68 5.16 -16.43
N PHE A 44 -3.95 5.16 -17.55
CA PHE A 44 -2.50 5.38 -17.58
C PHE A 44 -2.14 6.70 -16.91
N LEU A 45 -2.78 7.81 -17.28
CA LEU A 45 -2.46 9.13 -16.73
C LEU A 45 -2.76 9.22 -15.24
N ILE A 46 -3.85 8.61 -14.77
CA ILE A 46 -4.21 8.55 -13.34
C ILE A 46 -3.15 7.75 -12.57
N ALA A 47 -2.87 6.53 -13.01
CA ALA A 47 -1.89 5.65 -12.38
C ALA A 47 -0.48 6.23 -12.40
N PHE A 48 -0.08 6.82 -13.54
CA PHE A 48 1.22 7.47 -13.68
C PHE A 48 1.35 8.70 -12.79
N LYS A 49 0.31 9.55 -12.72
CA LYS A 49 0.31 10.73 -11.84
C LYS A 49 0.52 10.32 -10.39
N GLU A 50 -0.21 9.31 -9.90
CA GLU A 50 -0.03 8.83 -8.53
C GLU A 50 1.37 8.23 -8.31
N ALA A 51 1.85 7.40 -9.24
CA ALA A 51 3.19 6.81 -9.17
C ALA A 51 4.29 7.90 -9.17
N PHE A 52 4.14 8.94 -9.99
CA PHE A 52 5.07 10.05 -10.12
C PHE A 52 5.22 10.81 -8.80
N PHE A 53 4.12 11.27 -8.21
CA PHE A 53 4.16 12.00 -6.94
C PHE A 53 4.62 11.13 -5.76
N THR A 54 4.41 9.81 -5.83
CA THR A 54 4.88 8.88 -4.80
C THR A 54 6.39 8.59 -4.92
N SER A 55 6.96 8.67 -6.12
CA SER A 55 8.33 8.23 -6.41
C SER A 55 9.33 9.36 -6.63
N LEU A 56 8.93 10.50 -7.17
CA LEU A 56 9.80 11.68 -7.31
C LEU A 56 9.78 12.52 -6.03
N THR A 57 10.19 11.90 -4.93
CA THR A 57 10.44 12.59 -3.67
C THR A 57 11.80 13.29 -3.71
N GLU A 58 11.96 14.32 -2.88
CA GLU A 58 13.25 15.02 -2.72
C GLU A 58 14.38 14.04 -2.36
N GLU A 59 14.11 13.10 -1.46
CA GLU A 59 15.04 12.05 -1.06
C GLU A 59 15.54 11.22 -2.26
N ASN A 60 14.64 10.80 -3.15
CA ASN A 60 15.00 10.01 -4.33
C ASN A 60 15.78 10.83 -5.36
N VAL A 61 15.44 12.12 -5.51
CA VAL A 61 16.19 13.03 -6.37
C VAL A 61 17.61 13.22 -5.84
N ILE A 62 17.76 13.56 -4.56
CA ILE A 62 19.08 13.73 -3.90
C ILE A 62 19.88 12.42 -3.99
N ALA A 63 19.24 11.27 -3.70
CA ALA A 63 19.88 9.97 -3.82
C ALA A 63 20.34 9.67 -5.25
N GLY A 64 19.56 10.08 -6.27
CA GLY A 64 19.95 9.98 -7.68
C GLY A 64 21.22 10.78 -7.99
N PHE A 65 21.29 12.04 -7.57
CA PHE A 65 22.48 12.89 -7.76
C PHE A 65 23.70 12.39 -6.98
N ARG A 66 23.49 11.88 -5.76
CA ARG A 66 24.55 11.26 -4.96
C ARG A 66 25.05 9.98 -5.61
N GLY A 67 24.14 9.12 -6.07
CA GLY A 67 24.45 7.84 -6.68
C GLY A 67 25.11 7.96 -8.06
N SER A 68 24.94 9.09 -8.75
CA SER A 68 25.68 9.44 -9.96
C SER A 68 26.99 10.20 -9.69
N GLY A 69 27.35 10.40 -8.41
CA GLY A 69 28.59 11.09 -8.02
C GLY A 69 28.60 12.58 -8.34
N LEU A 70 27.45 13.22 -8.53
CA LEU A 70 27.36 14.63 -8.92
C LEU A 70 27.20 15.57 -7.72
N VAL A 71 26.43 15.16 -6.70
CA VAL A 71 26.19 15.97 -5.50
C VAL A 71 26.24 15.09 -4.22
N PRO A 72 27.27 15.26 -3.38
CA PRO A 72 28.53 15.96 -3.65
C PRO A 72 29.28 15.33 -4.85
N LEU A 73 30.17 16.10 -5.47
CA LEU A 73 30.99 15.60 -6.58
C LEU A 73 31.97 14.53 -6.04
N ASP A 74 31.75 13.28 -6.42
CA ASP A 74 32.55 12.13 -5.98
C ASP A 74 32.62 11.07 -7.09
N GLN A 75 33.81 10.93 -7.67
CA GLN A 75 34.06 10.03 -8.80
C GLN A 75 34.10 8.56 -8.37
N GLU A 76 34.46 8.28 -7.11
CA GLU A 76 34.60 6.91 -6.61
C GLU A 76 33.26 6.17 -6.58
N VAL A 77 32.16 6.91 -6.41
CA VAL A 77 30.79 6.35 -6.49
C VAL A 77 30.50 5.73 -7.86
N VAL A 78 31.09 6.26 -8.93
CA VAL A 78 30.94 5.75 -10.29
C VAL A 78 32.03 4.72 -10.61
N LEU A 79 33.28 5.01 -10.25
CA LEU A 79 34.43 4.15 -10.55
C LEU A 79 34.34 2.78 -9.87
N SER A 80 33.88 2.73 -8.61
CA SER A 80 33.68 1.46 -7.89
C SER A 80 32.66 0.53 -8.53
N LYS A 81 31.70 1.05 -9.30
CA LYS A 81 30.70 0.25 -10.03
C LYS A 81 31.25 -0.36 -11.32
N LEU A 82 32.39 0.13 -11.81
CA LEU A 82 33.06 -0.40 -13.00
C LEU A 82 33.96 -1.60 -12.67
N ASP A 83 34.41 -1.73 -11.41
CA ASP A 83 35.16 -2.90 -10.94
C ASP A 83 34.22 -4.06 -10.62
N VAL A 84 33.68 -4.70 -11.65
CA VAL A 84 32.72 -5.80 -11.52
C VAL A 84 33.44 -7.07 -11.07
N LYS A 85 33.44 -7.32 -9.75
CA LYS A 85 33.78 -8.63 -9.20
C LYS A 85 32.54 -9.52 -9.20
N LEU A 86 32.53 -10.55 -10.04
CA LEU A 86 31.48 -11.57 -10.05
C LEU A 86 31.51 -12.35 -8.73
N GLN A 87 30.62 -12.03 -7.80
CA GLN A 87 30.38 -12.85 -6.61
C GLN A 87 29.25 -13.85 -6.86
N THR A 88 29.54 -15.13 -6.66
CA THR A 88 28.53 -16.19 -6.60
C THR A 88 27.78 -16.05 -5.26
N PRO A 89 26.43 -16.05 -5.26
CA PRO A 89 25.67 -16.01 -4.00
C PRO A 89 26.07 -17.19 -3.11
N THR A 90 26.48 -16.90 -1.88
CA THR A 90 26.70 -17.93 -0.84
C THR A 90 25.36 -18.61 -0.56
N PRO A 91 25.29 -19.95 -0.54
CA PRO A 91 24.05 -20.65 -0.22
C PRO A 91 23.57 -20.31 1.20
N PRO A 92 22.25 -20.31 1.46
CA PRO A 92 21.72 -20.03 2.78
C PRO A 92 22.22 -21.07 3.78
N GLY A 93 22.82 -20.61 4.89
CA GLY A 93 23.18 -21.47 6.02
C GLY A 93 21.94 -22.12 6.64
N SER A 94 22.11 -23.33 7.17
CA SER A 94 21.03 -24.10 7.80
C SER A 94 20.41 -23.36 9.00
N PRO A 95 19.11 -23.52 9.28
CA PRO A 95 18.53 -22.99 10.51
C PRO A 95 19.04 -23.77 11.73
N LEU A 96 19.69 -23.09 12.67
CA LEU A 96 19.74 -23.51 14.07
C LEU A 96 18.59 -22.83 14.81
N ALA A 97 17.66 -23.63 15.33
CA ALA A 97 16.82 -23.27 16.46
C ALA A 97 16.26 -24.56 17.06
N ASP A 98 16.55 -24.81 18.34
CA ASP A 98 15.86 -25.84 19.12
C ASP A 98 14.37 -25.46 19.24
N PRO A 99 13.42 -26.37 18.97
CA PRO A 99 12.01 -26.03 18.97
C PRO A 99 11.49 -25.89 20.41
N GLU A 100 10.75 -24.80 20.65
CA GLU A 100 9.88 -24.67 21.81
C GLU A 100 8.94 -25.88 21.97
N PRO A 101 8.48 -26.19 23.20
CA PRO A 101 7.52 -27.24 23.45
C PRO A 101 6.21 -27.02 22.65
N TRP A 102 5.94 -27.90 21.68
CA TRP A 102 4.78 -27.80 20.81
C TRP A 102 3.45 -27.87 21.59
N THR A 103 2.54 -26.92 21.30
CA THR A 103 1.12 -26.95 21.72
C THR A 103 0.22 -27.09 20.50
N SER A 104 -0.82 -27.93 20.57
CA SER A 104 -1.81 -28.08 19.50
C SER A 104 -2.66 -26.81 19.36
N GLN A 105 -2.42 -26.01 18.33
CA GLN A 105 -3.22 -24.83 17.97
C GLN A 105 -3.72 -24.94 16.53
N THR A 106 -4.92 -24.42 16.26
CA THR A 106 -5.45 -24.34 14.90
C THR A 106 -4.58 -23.39 14.07
N PRO A 107 -3.97 -23.85 12.96
CA PRO A 107 -3.12 -22.99 12.16
C PRO A 107 -3.94 -21.84 11.57
N SER A 108 -3.46 -20.62 11.76
CA SER A 108 -4.14 -19.39 11.32
C SER A 108 -3.68 -18.93 9.95
N ASN A 109 -2.59 -19.49 9.43
CA ASN A 109 -2.05 -19.17 8.11
C ASN A 109 -1.42 -20.40 7.40
N PRO A 110 -1.25 -20.35 6.07
CA PRO A 110 -0.73 -21.50 5.30
C PRO A 110 0.67 -21.96 5.70
N THR A 111 1.53 -21.03 6.13
CA THR A 111 2.90 -21.33 6.58
C THR A 111 2.88 -22.12 7.89
N GLU A 112 2.00 -21.73 8.81
CA GLU A 112 1.80 -22.41 10.08
C GLU A 112 1.28 -23.84 9.85
N ALA A 113 0.32 -24.03 8.95
CA ALA A 113 -0.19 -25.36 8.59
C ALA A 113 0.89 -26.30 8.05
N VAL A 114 1.83 -25.78 7.24
CA VAL A 114 2.99 -26.55 6.76
C VAL A 114 3.95 -26.88 7.89
N SER A 115 4.30 -25.89 8.72
CA SER A 115 5.24 -26.08 9.83
C SER A 115 4.74 -27.13 10.84
N GLN A 116 3.46 -27.08 11.22
CA GLN A 116 2.83 -28.03 12.12
C GLN A 116 2.77 -29.44 11.51
N SER A 117 2.48 -29.55 10.21
CA SER A 117 2.48 -30.84 9.52
C SER A 117 3.88 -31.46 9.46
N THR A 118 4.90 -30.68 9.08
CA THR A 118 6.29 -31.14 9.08
C THR A 118 6.70 -31.63 10.46
N PHE A 119 6.34 -30.90 11.51
CA PHE A 119 6.60 -31.29 12.89
C PHE A 119 5.94 -32.62 13.27
N ILE A 120 4.64 -32.79 12.96
CA ILE A 120 3.92 -34.04 13.28
C ILE A 120 4.46 -35.21 12.46
N LYS A 121 4.81 -35.00 11.19
CA LYS A 121 5.41 -36.03 10.34
C LYS A 121 6.74 -36.53 10.90
N THR A 122 7.63 -35.61 11.31
CA THR A 122 8.91 -35.96 11.93
C THR A 122 8.70 -36.77 13.19
N ARG A 123 7.72 -36.41 14.03
CA ARG A 123 7.43 -37.14 15.26
C ARG A 123 6.90 -38.57 15.01
N ILE A 124 6.05 -38.74 14.00
CA ILE A 124 5.54 -40.06 13.59
C ILE A 124 6.67 -40.93 12.99
N ALA A 125 7.59 -40.32 12.22
CA ALA A 125 8.73 -41.02 11.65
C ALA A 125 9.67 -41.60 12.73
N CYS A 126 9.79 -40.92 13.87
CA CYS A 126 10.64 -41.35 14.99
C CYS A 126 10.00 -42.40 15.92
N HIS A 127 8.73 -42.78 15.72
CA HIS A 127 8.03 -43.71 16.60
C HIS A 127 8.20 -45.17 16.13
N GLN A 128 8.73 -46.04 16.99
CA GLN A 128 9.21 -47.40 16.64
C GLN A 128 8.14 -48.42 16.20
N SER A 129 6.85 -48.06 16.15
CA SER A 129 5.75 -49.00 15.87
C SER A 129 4.71 -48.49 14.87
N SER A 130 5.00 -47.44 14.10
CA SER A 130 4.05 -46.86 13.15
C SER A 130 4.38 -47.27 11.71
N SER A 131 3.37 -47.70 10.94
CA SER A 131 3.46 -47.74 9.47
C SER A 131 3.31 -46.29 8.97
N PRO A 132 4.38 -45.62 8.47
CA PRO A 132 4.38 -44.16 8.31
C PRO A 132 3.55 -43.69 7.10
N THR A 133 3.41 -44.56 6.11
CA THR A 133 2.96 -44.24 4.76
C THR A 133 1.50 -43.76 4.65
N PRO A 134 0.49 -44.43 5.26
CA PRO A 134 -0.90 -43.99 5.15
C PRO A 134 -1.18 -42.69 5.92
N ILE A 135 -0.52 -42.48 7.07
CA ILE A 135 -0.72 -41.29 7.90
C ILE A 135 -0.07 -40.05 7.28
N PHE A 136 1.12 -40.19 6.69
CA PHE A 136 1.76 -39.08 5.95
C PHE A 136 0.92 -38.64 4.76
N ASN A 137 0.37 -39.59 4.00
CA ASN A 137 -0.51 -39.28 2.88
C ASN A 137 -1.81 -38.58 3.32
N ALA A 138 -2.39 -38.98 4.46
CA ALA A 138 -3.55 -38.30 5.03
C ALA A 138 -3.21 -36.88 5.49
N MET A 139 -2.05 -36.69 6.14
CA MET A 139 -1.56 -35.37 6.53
C MET A 139 -1.27 -34.47 5.35
N ASP A 140 -0.66 -34.98 4.27
CA ASP A 140 -0.42 -34.21 3.06
C ASP A 140 -1.71 -33.73 2.42
N LYS A 141 -2.73 -34.59 2.37
CA LYS A 141 -4.06 -34.22 1.86
C LYS A 141 -4.71 -33.15 2.75
N LEU A 142 -4.60 -33.30 4.08
CA LEU A 142 -5.13 -32.32 5.04
C LEU A 142 -4.45 -30.95 4.88
N VAL A 143 -3.12 -30.92 4.79
CA VAL A 143 -2.38 -29.67 4.57
C VAL A 143 -2.78 -29.03 3.26
N LYS A 144 -2.78 -29.77 2.16
CA LYS A 144 -3.17 -29.24 0.84
C LYS A 144 -4.58 -28.65 0.86
N GLY A 145 -5.54 -29.36 1.49
CA GLY A 145 -6.90 -28.85 1.69
C GLY A 145 -6.95 -27.58 2.53
N SER A 146 -6.23 -27.56 3.66
CA SER A 146 -6.17 -26.39 4.55
C SER A 146 -5.55 -25.16 3.86
N GLN A 147 -4.47 -25.35 3.10
CA GLN A 147 -3.82 -24.29 2.34
C GLN A 147 -4.77 -23.72 1.28
N ALA A 148 -5.46 -24.58 0.52
CA ALA A 148 -6.41 -24.14 -0.49
C ALA A 148 -7.51 -23.26 0.12
N VAL A 149 -8.15 -23.71 1.20
CA VAL A 149 -9.20 -22.96 1.89
C VAL A 149 -8.67 -21.64 2.47
N MET A 150 -7.48 -21.65 3.05
CA MET A 150 -6.88 -20.42 3.61
C MET A 150 -6.55 -19.39 2.51
N TYR A 151 -6.03 -19.83 1.36
CA TYR A 151 -5.78 -18.93 0.23
C TYR A 151 -7.09 -18.37 -0.33
N GLU A 152 -8.10 -19.21 -0.51
CA GLU A 152 -9.43 -18.77 -0.93
C GLU A 152 -10.03 -17.76 0.06
N MET A 153 -9.94 -18.04 1.36
CA MET A 153 -10.46 -17.14 2.40
C MET A 153 -9.73 -15.80 2.42
N ALA A 154 -8.41 -15.80 2.23
CA ALA A 154 -7.63 -14.57 2.11
C ALA A 154 -8.05 -13.75 0.89
N LEU A 155 -8.25 -14.40 -0.27
CA LEU A 155 -8.71 -13.75 -1.50
C LEU A 155 -10.13 -13.17 -1.35
N LEU A 156 -11.06 -13.96 -0.79
CA LEU A 156 -12.44 -13.55 -0.53
C LEU A 156 -12.50 -12.39 0.46
N SER A 157 -11.72 -12.45 1.54
CA SER A 157 -11.63 -11.35 2.52
C SER A 157 -11.12 -10.06 1.87
N ALA A 158 -10.10 -10.14 1.02
CA ALA A 158 -9.59 -8.99 0.29
C ALA A 158 -10.65 -8.39 -0.66
N ARG A 159 -11.37 -9.25 -1.41
CA ARG A 159 -12.47 -8.82 -2.30
C ARG A 159 -13.60 -8.15 -1.51
N ASN A 160 -14.00 -8.73 -0.39
CA ASN A 160 -15.04 -8.17 0.47
C ASN A 160 -14.66 -6.78 0.98
N LYS A 161 -13.41 -6.57 1.41
CA LYS A 161 -12.92 -5.24 1.81
C LYS A 161 -13.02 -4.22 0.68
N VAL A 162 -12.61 -4.57 -0.54
CA VAL A 162 -12.69 -3.69 -1.71
C VAL A 162 -14.15 -3.35 -2.06
N LEU A 163 -15.04 -4.34 -2.00
CA LEU A 163 -16.46 -4.13 -2.24
C LEU A 163 -17.06 -3.19 -1.19
N GLU A 164 -16.74 -3.37 0.09
CA GLU A 164 -17.19 -2.49 1.17
C GLU A 164 -16.71 -1.05 0.99
N THR A 165 -15.45 -0.83 0.58
CA THR A 165 -14.94 0.52 0.31
C THR A 165 -15.65 1.16 -0.89
N SER A 166 -15.87 0.40 -1.96
CA SER A 166 -16.59 0.88 -3.14
C SER A 166 -18.04 1.25 -2.82
N LEU A 167 -18.74 0.44 -2.02
CA LEU A 167 -20.10 0.73 -1.56
C LEU A 167 -20.16 1.98 -0.69
N LYS A 168 -19.18 2.20 0.20
CA LYS A 168 -19.07 3.43 1.01
C LYS A 168 -18.88 4.65 0.11
N ASP A 169 -18.02 4.57 -0.89
CA ASP A 169 -17.80 5.67 -1.84
C ASP A 169 -19.03 5.97 -2.69
N LEU A 170 -19.72 4.94 -3.19
CA LEU A 170 -20.98 5.11 -3.92
C LEU A 170 -22.08 5.71 -3.02
N SER A 171 -22.19 5.26 -1.77
CA SER A 171 -23.12 5.82 -0.79
C SER A 171 -22.80 7.30 -0.52
N ARG A 172 -21.53 7.65 -0.33
CA ARG A 172 -21.08 9.04 -0.19
C ARG A 172 -21.44 9.87 -1.43
N ARG A 173 -21.23 9.35 -2.64
CA ARG A 173 -21.61 10.02 -3.90
C ARG A 173 -23.13 10.19 -4.04
N ARG A 174 -23.93 9.24 -3.56
CA ARG A 174 -25.40 9.36 -3.54
C ARG A 174 -25.89 10.37 -2.51
N ARG A 175 -25.24 10.45 -1.34
CA ARG A 175 -25.57 11.39 -0.26
C ARG A 175 -25.07 12.81 -0.52
N ALA A 176 -23.97 12.97 -1.26
CA ALA A 176 -23.57 14.27 -1.77
C ALA A 176 -24.72 14.80 -2.62
N LYS A 177 -25.42 15.84 -2.12
CA LYS A 177 -26.50 16.49 -2.85
C LYS A 177 -25.99 16.77 -4.26
N LYS A 178 -26.65 16.21 -5.28
CA LYS A 178 -26.57 16.73 -6.64
C LYS A 178 -27.18 18.12 -6.59
N THR A 179 -26.41 19.13 -6.18
CA THR A 179 -26.77 20.52 -6.37
C THR A 179 -26.84 20.70 -7.88
N ARG A 180 -28.04 20.50 -8.45
CA ARG A 180 -28.31 20.91 -9.82
C ARG A 180 -27.99 22.39 -9.83
N LEU A 181 -26.95 22.78 -10.57
CA LEU A 181 -26.71 24.16 -10.92
C LEU A 181 -27.99 24.63 -11.61
N ARG A 182 -28.81 25.39 -10.87
CA ARG A 182 -30.14 25.79 -11.32
C ARG A 182 -30.06 26.81 -12.45
N ASN A 183 -28.88 27.38 -12.67
CA ASN A 183 -28.64 28.40 -13.69
C ASN A 183 -27.81 27.78 -14.82
N GLY A 184 -28.51 27.33 -15.87
CA GLY A 184 -27.90 26.93 -17.14
C GLY A 184 -27.44 28.15 -17.91
N GLY A 185 -26.30 28.72 -17.53
CA GLY A 185 -25.62 29.81 -18.22
C GLY A 185 -24.11 29.69 -18.06
N SER A 186 -23.34 30.29 -18.98
CA SER A 186 -21.87 30.36 -18.86
C SER A 186 -21.52 31.19 -17.64
N LEU A 187 -20.94 30.56 -16.62
CA LEU A 187 -20.44 31.23 -15.42
C LEU A 187 -19.34 32.21 -15.84
N THR A 188 -19.50 33.50 -15.55
CA THR A 188 -18.43 34.47 -15.80
C THR A 188 -17.41 34.43 -14.67
N VAL A 189 -16.19 34.90 -14.92
CA VAL A 189 -15.11 34.91 -13.91
C VAL A 189 -15.54 35.68 -12.66
N GLN A 190 -16.30 36.76 -12.82
CA GLN A 190 -16.80 37.56 -11.71
C GLN A 190 -17.82 36.80 -10.86
N ASP A 191 -18.72 36.02 -11.49
CA ASP A 191 -19.66 35.17 -10.76
C ASP A 191 -18.90 34.10 -9.95
N GLY A 192 -17.80 33.58 -10.49
CA GLY A 192 -16.92 32.64 -9.80
C GLY A 192 -16.28 33.24 -8.55
N LEU A 193 -15.79 34.49 -8.63
CA LEU A 193 -15.23 35.22 -7.48
C LEU A 193 -16.29 35.47 -6.41
N ASN A 194 -17.48 35.92 -6.80
CA ASN A 194 -18.57 36.18 -5.87
C ASN A 194 -19.02 34.90 -5.11
N ILE A 195 -18.96 33.74 -5.76
CA ILE A 195 -19.27 32.45 -5.12
C ILE A 195 -18.20 32.09 -4.08
N ILE A 196 -16.93 32.36 -4.36
CA ILE A 196 -15.82 32.09 -3.42
C ILE A 196 -15.97 32.99 -2.18
N ASP A 197 -16.22 34.28 -2.38
CA ASP A 197 -16.41 35.24 -1.29
C ASP A 197 -17.61 34.85 -0.40
N GLN A 198 -18.69 34.36 -1.00
CA GLN A 198 -19.86 33.88 -0.25
C GLN A 198 -19.54 32.63 0.58
N ILE A 199 -18.76 31.69 0.03
CA ILE A 199 -18.34 30.47 0.75
C ILE A 199 -17.46 30.83 1.95
N ASP A 200 -16.53 31.76 1.78
CA ASP A 200 -15.64 32.20 2.85
C ASP A 200 -16.41 32.94 3.95
N ALA A 201 -17.38 33.78 3.58
CA ALA A 201 -18.26 34.45 4.54
C ALA A 201 -19.11 33.45 5.34
N ASP A 202 -19.70 32.46 4.67
CA ASP A 202 -20.50 31.41 5.32
C ASP A 202 -19.63 30.54 6.25
N ALA A 203 -18.39 30.23 5.87
CA ALA A 203 -17.44 29.50 6.69
C ALA A 203 -17.03 30.27 7.96
N GLN A 204 -16.81 31.59 7.84
CA GLN A 204 -16.57 32.45 8.99
C GLN A 204 -17.77 32.49 9.95
N LEU A 205 -18.99 32.62 9.41
CA LEU A 205 -20.24 32.58 10.20
C LEU A 205 -20.42 31.24 10.94
N GLU A 206 -20.12 30.11 10.30
CA GLU A 206 -20.14 28.80 10.97
C GLU A 206 -19.11 28.72 12.11
N GLN A 207 -17.93 29.31 11.94
CA GLN A 207 -16.90 29.31 12.96
C GLN A 207 -17.25 30.23 14.15
N GLU A 208 -17.83 31.40 13.89
CA GLU A 208 -18.33 32.33 14.91
C GLU A 208 -19.51 31.74 15.70
N THR A 209 -20.45 31.08 15.03
CA THR A 209 -21.58 30.44 15.72
C THR A 209 -21.14 29.27 16.60
N ARG A 210 -20.13 28.50 16.18
CA ARG A 210 -19.52 27.44 17.01
C ARG A 210 -18.78 27.98 18.23
N THR A 211 -18.08 29.10 18.11
CA THR A 211 -17.36 29.72 19.23
C THR A 211 -18.30 30.41 20.21
N ASN A 212 -19.40 31.01 19.73
CA ASN A 212 -20.36 31.70 20.58
C ASN A 212 -21.35 30.76 21.29
N GLY A 213 -21.58 29.55 20.76
CA GLY A 213 -22.42 28.52 21.39
C GLY A 213 -21.94 28.01 22.76
N GLY A 214 -20.67 28.24 23.11
CA GLY A 214 -20.10 27.91 24.42
C GLY A 214 -20.41 28.91 25.55
N ARG A 215 -20.96 30.09 25.22
CA ARG A 215 -21.16 31.20 26.17
C ARG A 215 -22.63 31.33 26.59
N LYS A 216 -23.23 30.27 27.15
CA LYS A 216 -24.52 30.40 27.85
C LYS A 216 -24.31 31.25 29.11
N LYS A 217 -24.86 32.47 29.13
CA LYS A 217 -24.92 33.34 30.32
C LYS A 217 -25.61 32.58 31.47
N ARG A 218 -24.86 32.36 32.55
CA ARG A 218 -25.39 31.95 33.86
C ARG A 218 -26.35 33.05 34.34
N ILE A 219 -27.63 32.72 34.45
CA ILE A 219 -28.63 33.60 35.07
C ILE A 219 -28.34 33.57 36.57
N GLU A 220 -27.77 34.63 37.12
CA GLU A 220 -27.69 34.83 38.56
C GLU A 220 -29.00 35.44 39.05
N THR A 221 -29.84 34.60 39.64
CA THR A 221 -30.88 34.98 40.58
C THR A 221 -30.24 35.51 41.86
N GLY A 222 -30.57 36.74 42.26
CA GLY A 222 -30.09 37.35 43.50
C GLY A 222 -30.93 38.55 43.92
N GLN A 223 -32.20 38.29 44.25
CA GLN A 223 -33.10 39.26 44.88
C GLN A 223 -33.11 38.98 46.39
N ARG A 224 -32.70 39.94 47.23
CA ARG A 224 -33.47 40.45 48.39
C ARG A 224 -32.64 41.33 49.33
N ARG A 225 -33.35 42.38 49.76
CA ARG A 225 -33.23 43.22 50.96
C ARG A 225 -32.48 42.63 52.14
#